data_AF-A0A6L6QCM6-F1
#
_entry.id   AF-A0A6L6QCM6-F1
#
_cell.length_a   1.000
_cell.length_b   1.000
_cell.length_c   1.000
_cell.angle_alpha   90.00
_cell.angle_beta   90.00
_cell.angle_gamma   90.00
#
_symmetry.space_group_name_H-M   'P 1'
#
loop_
_entity.id
_entity.type
_entity.pdbx_description
1 polymer ?
#
loop_
_entity_poly.entity_id
_entity_poly.type
_entity_poly.pdbx_seq_one_letter_code
_entity_poly.pdbx_strand_id
1 'polypeptide(L)'
;MLKKQIAAIVAVLACAGSAHAAYLPVGPVNDVSYNTVVNNWGWSLISSSNYGSNVSIADLFAGHGDYVMIGAMHKDSGVIDVLSGALYTDVTTYTTQNAVHVANGTEWYFNALSMGFAGLGDTVCQTTADTCGMSERDRLSWHTTTQANTWAQTDAVAPSYVFNGWRSGANVWIYDNTDWTRVVFTASDLADPASQVPEPASLGLVGLGLAALAMRRRKSR
;
A
#
# COMPACT_ATOMS: atom_id res chain seq x y z
N MET A 1 18.72 -46.74 -30.09
CA MET A 1 18.27 -45.32 -30.26
C MET A 1 17.23 -44.92 -29.21
N LEU A 2 17.40 -45.31 -27.93
CA LEU A 2 16.39 -45.14 -26.87
C LEU A 2 16.83 -44.20 -25.73
N LYS A 3 17.85 -43.36 -25.97
CA LYS A 3 18.43 -42.46 -24.94
C LYS A 3 18.17 -40.98 -25.16
N LYS A 4 17.49 -40.59 -26.25
CA LYS A 4 17.30 -39.17 -26.64
C LYS A 4 15.89 -38.61 -26.41
N GLN A 5 14.95 -39.39 -25.87
CA GLN A 5 13.55 -38.95 -25.70
C GLN A 5 13.12 -38.66 -24.25
N ILE A 6 13.99 -38.87 -23.25
CA ILE A 6 13.65 -38.61 -21.83
C ILE A 6 13.94 -37.15 -21.42
N ALA A 7 14.77 -36.42 -22.17
CA ALA A 7 15.19 -35.07 -21.80
C ALA A 7 14.14 -33.95 -22.06
N ALA A 8 13.06 -34.23 -22.79
CA ALA A 8 12.12 -33.20 -23.23
C ALA A 8 10.94 -32.93 -22.27
N ILE A 9 10.76 -33.74 -21.22
CA ILE A 9 9.61 -33.61 -20.30
C ILE A 9 9.95 -32.78 -19.04
N VAL A 10 11.24 -32.56 -18.74
CA VAL A 10 11.67 -31.81 -17.54
C VAL A 10 11.73 -30.29 -17.77
N ALA A 11 11.71 -29.81 -19.02
CA ALA A 11 12.00 -28.41 -19.35
C ALA A 11 10.79 -27.46 -19.37
N VAL A 12 9.55 -27.93 -19.15
CA VAL A 12 8.35 -27.06 -19.21
C VAL A 12 7.92 -26.54 -17.82
N LEU A 13 8.55 -27.00 -16.73
CA LEU A 13 8.13 -26.66 -15.36
C LEU A 13 8.95 -25.53 -14.69
N ALA A 14 9.78 -24.79 -15.42
CA ALA A 14 10.78 -23.90 -14.82
C ALA A 14 10.50 -22.39 -14.96
N CYS A 15 9.38 -21.96 -15.54
CA CYS A 15 9.12 -20.53 -15.79
C CYS A 15 7.84 -19.98 -15.12
N ALA A 16 7.27 -20.67 -14.14
CA ALA A 16 6.26 -20.06 -13.28
C ALA A 16 6.99 -19.22 -12.21
N GLY A 17 7.46 -18.03 -12.60
CA GLY A 17 7.79 -17.01 -11.60
C GLY A 17 6.55 -16.75 -10.78
N SER A 18 6.63 -16.93 -9.47
CA SER A 18 5.51 -16.68 -8.55
C SER A 18 5.18 -15.19 -8.62
N ALA A 19 4.18 -14.80 -9.40
CA ALA A 19 3.55 -13.50 -9.26
C ALA A 19 2.83 -13.50 -7.90
N HIS A 20 3.52 -13.03 -6.87
CA HIS A 20 2.92 -12.89 -5.55
C HIS A 20 2.16 -11.58 -5.53
N ALA A 21 0.84 -11.67 -5.55
CA ALA A 21 -0.01 -10.50 -5.50
C ALA A 21 0.02 -9.87 -4.08
N ALA A 22 -0.14 -8.56 -3.98
CA ALA A 22 0.09 -7.83 -2.74
C ALA A 22 -1.03 -8.00 -1.72
N TYR A 23 -0.70 -8.02 -0.42
CA TYR A 23 -1.69 -8.06 0.67
C TYR A 23 -2.08 -6.63 1.07
N LEU A 24 -3.37 -6.30 0.97
CA LEU A 24 -3.92 -5.02 1.44
C LEU A 24 -4.62 -5.23 2.80
N PRO A 25 -4.10 -4.70 3.92
CA PRO A 25 -4.84 -4.69 5.18
C PRO A 25 -6.11 -3.86 5.06
N VAL A 26 -7.18 -4.28 5.74
CA VAL A 26 -8.41 -3.48 5.89
C VAL A 26 -8.25 -2.55 7.08
N GLY A 27 -8.44 -1.25 6.86
CA GLY A 27 -8.32 -0.20 7.86
C GLY A 27 -6.87 0.16 8.22
N PRO A 28 -6.70 1.14 9.12
CA PRO A 28 -5.38 1.47 9.66
C PRO A 28 -4.79 0.30 10.46
N VAL A 29 -3.49 0.09 10.30
CA VAL A 29 -2.73 -0.90 11.07
C VAL A 29 -1.49 -0.26 11.69
N ASN A 30 -1.14 -0.72 12.89
CA ASN A 30 -0.07 -0.16 13.71
C ASN A 30 1.11 -1.11 13.88
N ASP A 31 2.27 -0.54 14.23
CA ASP A 31 3.47 -1.28 14.64
C ASP A 31 3.93 -2.33 13.62
N VAL A 32 3.78 -2.05 12.34
CA VAL A 32 4.10 -2.98 11.26
C VAL A 32 5.56 -2.83 10.88
N SER A 33 6.34 -3.91 10.88
CA SER A 33 7.72 -3.84 10.39
C SER A 33 7.75 -3.41 8.91
N TYR A 34 8.68 -2.52 8.57
CA TYR A 34 8.96 -2.16 7.18
C TYR A 34 9.17 -3.40 6.31
N ASN A 35 9.92 -4.38 6.83
CA ASN A 35 10.21 -5.63 6.13
C ASN A 35 8.95 -6.46 5.86
N THR A 36 7.95 -6.41 6.74
CA THR A 36 6.67 -7.07 6.50
C THR A 36 5.95 -6.44 5.31
N VAL A 37 5.91 -5.11 5.22
CA VAL A 37 5.27 -4.41 4.10
C VAL A 37 5.93 -4.75 2.77
N VAL A 38 7.27 -4.70 2.70
CA VAL A 38 7.98 -4.88 1.42
C VAL A 38 8.20 -6.34 1.04
N ASN A 39 8.52 -7.23 1.98
CA ASN A 39 8.90 -8.61 1.67
C ASN A 39 7.75 -9.60 1.79
N ASN A 40 6.75 -9.32 2.65
CA ASN A 40 5.67 -10.24 2.93
C ASN A 40 4.35 -9.79 2.30
N TRP A 41 4.08 -8.47 2.28
CA TRP A 41 2.85 -7.93 1.70
C TRP A 41 3.02 -7.50 0.24
N GLY A 42 4.22 -7.54 -0.32
CA GLY A 42 4.45 -7.29 -1.75
C GLY A 42 4.36 -5.82 -2.18
N TRP A 43 4.53 -4.88 -1.25
CA TRP A 43 4.50 -3.45 -1.55
C TRP A 43 5.90 -2.91 -1.88
N SER A 44 5.97 -1.92 -2.76
CA SER A 44 7.21 -1.22 -3.10
C SER A 44 7.18 0.21 -2.59
N LEU A 45 8.25 0.67 -1.92
CA LEU A 45 8.38 2.06 -1.49
C LEU A 45 8.60 2.95 -2.71
N ILE A 46 7.77 3.99 -2.88
CA ILE A 46 7.90 5.00 -3.95
C ILE A 46 8.31 6.37 -3.44
N SER A 47 8.04 6.68 -2.16
CA SER A 47 8.47 7.93 -1.57
C SER A 47 8.79 7.78 -0.09
N SER A 48 9.84 8.47 0.34
CA SER A 48 10.27 8.60 1.73
C SER A 48 10.79 10.01 1.95
N SER A 49 10.19 10.75 2.89
CA SER A 49 10.56 12.14 3.18
C SER A 49 10.35 12.47 4.65
N ASN A 50 11.24 13.27 5.24
CA ASN A 50 11.14 13.62 6.66
C ASN A 50 9.99 14.60 6.93
N TYR A 51 9.48 14.62 8.16
CA TYR A 51 8.33 15.44 8.51
C TYR A 51 8.57 16.95 8.32
N GLY A 52 9.82 17.44 8.32
CA GLY A 52 10.16 18.85 8.06
C GLY A 52 10.51 19.23 6.63
N SER A 53 10.38 18.31 5.67
CA SER A 53 10.58 18.65 4.25
C SER A 53 9.27 18.93 3.54
N ASN A 54 9.28 19.91 2.64
CA ASN A 54 8.22 20.12 1.66
C ASN A 54 8.39 19.14 0.48
N VAL A 55 7.29 18.57 -0.01
CA VAL A 55 7.28 17.67 -1.18
C VAL A 55 6.00 17.89 -2.00
N SER A 56 6.11 17.90 -3.33
CA SER A 56 4.92 18.03 -4.19
C SER A 56 4.08 16.75 -4.12
N ILE A 57 2.77 16.85 -4.26
CA ILE A 57 1.89 15.67 -4.32
C ILE A 57 2.27 14.78 -5.51
N ALA A 58 2.66 15.39 -6.64
CA ALA A 58 3.11 14.67 -7.82
C ALA A 58 4.37 13.83 -7.55
N ASP A 59 5.37 14.39 -6.86
CA ASP A 59 6.60 13.67 -6.51
C ASP A 59 6.36 12.64 -5.39
N LEU A 60 5.45 12.94 -4.46
CA LEU A 60 5.08 12.03 -3.36
C LEU A 60 4.49 10.72 -3.87
N PHE A 61 3.71 10.78 -4.94
CA PHE A 61 3.08 9.63 -5.58
C PHE A 61 3.69 9.25 -6.93
N ALA A 62 4.89 9.76 -7.26
CA ALA A 62 5.53 9.46 -8.53
C ALA A 62 5.75 7.94 -8.69
N GLY A 63 5.22 7.37 -9.77
CA GLY A 63 5.32 5.93 -10.04
C GLY A 63 4.34 5.05 -9.26
N HIS A 64 3.26 5.62 -8.73
CA HIS A 64 2.18 4.83 -8.16
C HIS A 64 1.53 3.89 -9.20
N GLY A 65 1.13 2.72 -8.74
CA GLY A 65 0.20 1.80 -9.41
C GLY A 65 -1.24 2.08 -8.99
N ASP A 66 -2.08 1.05 -9.03
CA ASP A 66 -3.51 1.21 -8.70
C ASP A 66 -3.74 1.48 -7.21
N TYR A 67 -2.90 0.88 -6.35
CA TYR A 67 -3.01 0.99 -4.91
C TYR A 67 -1.83 1.76 -4.33
N VAL A 68 -2.14 2.59 -3.33
CA VAL A 68 -1.14 3.28 -2.52
C VAL A 68 -1.40 3.01 -1.04
N MET A 69 -0.32 2.99 -0.29
CA MET A 69 -0.34 2.86 1.16
C MET A 69 0.51 3.98 1.73
N ILE A 70 -0.10 4.83 2.55
CA ILE A 70 0.62 5.93 3.21
C ILE A 70 0.77 5.60 4.69
N GLY A 71 1.89 6.02 5.27
CA GLY A 71 2.17 5.80 6.68
C GLY A 71 3.29 6.68 7.18
N ALA A 72 3.62 6.51 8.44
CA ALA A 72 4.77 7.19 9.05
C ALA A 72 5.56 6.28 9.98
N MET A 73 6.86 6.53 10.01
CA MET A 73 7.79 5.78 10.83
C MET A 73 8.85 6.68 11.46
N HIS A 74 9.30 6.32 12.64
CA HIS A 74 10.49 6.91 13.23
C HIS A 74 11.74 6.36 12.51
N LYS A 75 12.66 7.23 12.08
CA LYS A 75 13.74 6.94 11.12
C LYS A 75 14.62 5.75 11.49
N ASP A 76 14.79 5.48 12.78
CA ASP A 76 15.67 4.43 13.30
C ASP A 76 14.92 3.19 13.85
N SER A 77 13.59 3.13 13.68
CA SER A 77 12.78 2.06 14.30
C SER A 77 12.70 0.77 13.48
N GLY A 78 12.76 0.88 12.14
CA GLY A 78 12.38 -0.23 11.24
C GLY A 78 10.90 -0.63 11.33
N VAL A 79 10.08 0.16 12.03
CA VAL A 79 8.67 -0.08 12.31
C VAL A 79 7.85 1.12 11.84
N ILE A 80 6.82 0.85 11.07
CA ILE A 80 5.83 1.83 10.66
C ILE A 80 4.80 1.93 11.78
N ASP A 81 4.70 3.11 12.38
CA ASP A 81 3.87 3.37 13.56
C ASP A 81 2.37 3.25 13.22
N VAL A 82 1.99 3.83 12.08
CA VAL A 82 0.66 3.67 11.49
C VAL A 82 0.74 3.72 9.97
N LEU A 83 -0.07 2.90 9.31
CA LEU A 83 -0.28 2.95 7.86
C LEU A 83 -1.71 2.55 7.51
N SER A 84 -2.15 2.96 6.33
CA SER A 84 -3.40 2.51 5.70
C SER A 84 -3.21 2.51 4.18
N GLY A 85 -3.91 1.62 3.49
CA GLY A 85 -3.88 1.56 2.02
C GLY A 85 -5.27 1.54 1.41
N ALA A 86 -5.38 2.03 0.18
CA ALA A 86 -6.58 1.97 -0.67
C ALA A 86 -6.17 2.20 -2.13
N LEU A 87 -7.15 2.31 -3.05
CA LEU A 87 -6.86 2.77 -4.41
C LEU A 87 -6.27 4.18 -4.34
N TYR A 88 -5.34 4.49 -5.25
CA TYR A 88 -4.79 5.85 -5.38
C TYR A 88 -5.89 6.90 -5.53
N THR A 89 -6.93 6.59 -6.31
CA THR A 89 -8.08 7.47 -6.51
C THR A 89 -8.87 7.72 -5.24
N ASP A 90 -8.94 6.74 -4.32
CA ASP A 90 -9.62 6.93 -3.03
C ASP A 90 -8.79 7.79 -2.09
N VAL A 91 -7.48 7.51 -1.98
CA VAL A 91 -6.55 8.26 -1.11
C VAL A 91 -6.41 9.73 -1.53
N THR A 92 -6.56 10.02 -2.82
CA THR A 92 -6.44 11.37 -3.38
C THR A 92 -7.77 12.01 -3.78
N THR A 93 -8.90 11.40 -3.40
CA THR A 93 -10.22 12.02 -3.58
C THR A 93 -10.31 13.27 -2.72
N TYR A 94 -10.54 14.42 -3.36
CA TYR A 94 -10.72 15.69 -2.66
C TYR A 94 -11.88 15.63 -1.67
N THR A 95 -11.65 16.13 -0.45
CA THR A 95 -12.69 16.30 0.57
C THR A 95 -12.73 17.73 1.08
N THR A 96 -13.91 18.26 1.37
CA THR A 96 -14.03 19.56 2.08
C THR A 96 -13.56 19.43 3.53
N GLN A 97 -13.37 20.55 4.23
CA GLN A 97 -12.96 20.55 5.64
C GLN A 97 -13.84 19.63 6.49
N ASN A 98 -13.21 18.75 7.29
CA ASN A 98 -13.85 17.77 8.18
C ASN A 98 -14.69 16.69 7.47
N ALA A 99 -14.75 16.71 6.14
CA ALA A 99 -15.38 15.65 5.37
C ALA A 99 -14.35 14.56 5.06
N VAL A 100 -14.87 13.35 4.91
CA VAL A 100 -14.08 12.13 4.73
C VAL A 100 -14.63 11.33 3.55
N HIS A 101 -13.76 10.54 2.93
CA HIS A 101 -14.09 9.53 1.95
C HIS A 101 -13.76 8.15 2.54
N VAL A 102 -14.78 7.30 2.69
CA VAL A 102 -14.58 5.95 3.25
C VAL A 102 -14.09 5.02 2.15
N ALA A 103 -12.91 4.44 2.36
CA ALA A 103 -12.37 3.40 1.47
C ALA A 103 -11.51 2.42 2.24
N ASN A 104 -11.68 1.12 1.93
CA ASN A 104 -10.94 0.01 2.54
C ASN A 104 -10.88 0.05 4.09
N GLY A 105 -11.99 0.40 4.74
CA GLY A 105 -12.07 0.43 6.21
C GLY A 105 -11.39 1.64 6.87
N THR A 106 -11.16 2.72 6.12
CA THR A 106 -10.45 3.92 6.57
C THR A 106 -11.21 5.19 6.17
N GLU A 107 -11.20 6.20 7.04
CA GLU A 107 -11.71 7.55 6.77
C GLU A 107 -10.61 8.42 6.16
N TRP A 108 -10.63 8.64 4.83
CA TRP A 108 -9.61 9.42 4.11
C TRP A 108 -10.00 10.88 4.00
N TYR A 109 -9.03 11.78 4.04
CA TYR A 109 -9.25 13.19 3.74
C TYR A 109 -8.07 13.78 2.96
N PHE A 110 -8.38 14.68 2.02
CA PHE A 110 -7.40 15.24 1.10
C PHE A 110 -7.82 16.63 0.60
N ASN A 111 -7.26 17.68 1.19
CA ASN A 111 -7.41 19.07 0.74
C ASN A 111 -6.15 19.87 1.06
N ALA A 112 -6.13 21.16 0.73
CA ALA A 112 -4.99 22.04 1.02
C ALA A 112 -4.94 22.58 2.46
N LEU A 113 -5.69 22.01 3.41
CA LEU A 113 -5.38 22.09 4.84
C LEU A 113 -4.50 20.91 5.24
N SER A 114 -4.99 19.69 5.05
CA SER A 114 -4.24 18.48 5.35
C SER A 114 -4.66 17.30 4.50
N MET A 115 -3.78 16.29 4.47
CA MET A 115 -4.11 14.96 4.00
C MET A 115 -3.79 13.91 5.06
N GLY A 116 -4.47 12.79 5.02
CA GLY A 116 -4.26 11.71 5.97
C GLY A 116 -5.46 10.78 6.07
N PHE A 117 -5.56 10.12 7.22
CA PHE A 117 -6.66 9.22 7.53
C PHE A 117 -6.96 9.09 9.02
N ALA A 118 -8.14 8.59 9.34
CA ALA A 118 -8.55 8.11 10.65
C ALA A 118 -9.21 6.71 10.58
N GLY A 119 -9.45 6.10 11.74
CA GLY A 119 -10.17 4.83 11.85
C GLY A 119 -11.61 4.95 11.34
N LEU A 120 -12.20 3.84 10.89
CA LEU A 120 -13.57 3.83 10.37
C LEU A 120 -14.57 4.34 11.42
N GLY A 121 -15.37 5.35 11.06
CA GLY A 121 -16.36 5.96 11.95
C GLY A 121 -15.79 7.03 12.89
N ASP A 122 -14.49 7.29 12.85
CA ASP A 122 -13.88 8.36 13.62
C ASP A 122 -14.20 9.74 13.04
N THR A 123 -14.34 10.72 13.94
CA THR A 123 -14.48 12.11 13.52
C THR A 123 -13.13 12.73 13.18
N VAL A 124 -13.04 13.43 12.05
CA VAL A 124 -11.88 14.22 11.62
C VAL A 124 -12.13 15.71 11.89
N CYS A 125 -11.15 16.40 12.48
CA CYS A 125 -11.26 17.81 12.88
C CYS A 125 -10.08 18.63 12.36
N GLN A 126 -10.18 19.08 11.10
CA GLN A 126 -9.22 19.90 10.41
C GLN A 126 -9.33 21.38 10.81
N THR A 127 -8.28 21.92 11.41
CA THR A 127 -7.98 23.37 11.35
C THR A 127 -6.89 23.61 10.33
N THR A 128 -5.70 23.08 10.59
CA THR A 128 -4.60 23.00 9.63
C THR A 128 -4.10 21.57 9.44
N ALA A 129 -4.50 20.67 10.35
CA ALA A 129 -4.36 19.22 10.32
C ALA A 129 -5.50 18.59 11.14
N ASP A 130 -5.61 17.26 11.13
CA ASP A 130 -6.57 16.55 11.98
C ASP A 130 -6.17 16.59 13.47
N THR A 131 -6.95 17.34 14.24
CA THR A 131 -6.75 17.57 15.68
C THR A 131 -7.65 16.73 16.59
N CYS A 132 -8.51 15.89 16.01
CA CYS A 132 -9.36 14.98 16.79
C CYS A 132 -8.61 13.70 17.18
N GLY A 133 -9.14 12.97 18.17
CA GLY A 133 -8.58 11.68 18.57
C GLY A 133 -7.10 11.76 18.98
N MET A 134 -6.72 12.72 19.83
CA MET A 134 -5.30 13.00 20.14
C MET A 134 -4.54 11.79 20.75
N SER A 135 -5.25 10.82 21.32
CA SER A 135 -4.69 9.57 21.86
C SER A 135 -4.92 8.35 20.96
N GLU A 136 -5.60 8.51 19.83
CA GLU A 136 -5.94 7.42 18.91
C GLU A 136 -4.72 7.04 18.06
N ARG A 137 -4.54 5.72 17.85
CA ARG A 137 -3.35 5.17 17.17
C ARG A 137 -3.56 4.97 15.68
N ASP A 138 -4.80 4.93 15.23
CA ASP A 138 -5.27 4.66 13.87
C ASP A 138 -5.40 5.94 13.01
N ARG A 139 -4.57 6.95 13.29
CA ARG A 139 -4.62 8.25 12.62
C ARG A 139 -3.29 8.71 12.08
N LEU A 140 -3.31 9.29 10.89
CA LEU A 140 -2.16 9.93 10.26
C LEU A 140 -2.60 11.28 9.72
N SER A 141 -1.80 12.34 9.91
CA SER A 141 -2.08 13.62 9.26
C SER A 141 -0.79 14.33 8.90
N TRP A 142 -0.78 14.89 7.70
CA TRP A 142 0.25 15.78 7.20
C TRP A 142 -0.36 17.12 6.82
N HIS A 143 0.33 18.21 7.12
CA HIS A 143 -0.06 19.52 6.65
C HIS A 143 0.19 19.60 5.15
N THR A 144 -0.78 20.14 4.43
CA THR A 144 -0.67 20.33 2.98
C THR A 144 -0.85 21.79 2.63
N THR A 145 -0.55 22.13 1.38
CA THR A 145 -0.65 23.50 0.89
C THR A 145 -0.77 23.53 -0.64
N THR A 146 -1.17 24.69 -1.17
CA THR A 146 -1.22 24.96 -2.61
C THR A 146 0.11 25.44 -3.20
N GLN A 147 1.09 25.84 -2.38
CA GLN A 147 2.34 26.44 -2.85
C GLN A 147 3.56 25.86 -2.15
N ALA A 148 4.64 25.61 -2.91
CA ALA A 148 5.89 25.12 -2.36
C ALA A 148 6.44 26.06 -1.28
N ASN A 149 6.90 25.49 -0.16
CA ASN A 149 7.56 26.20 0.94
C ASN A 149 6.78 27.40 1.51
N THR A 150 5.46 27.43 1.34
CA THR A 150 4.61 28.54 1.80
C THR A 150 3.40 27.98 2.54
N TRP A 151 3.02 28.61 3.65
CA TRP A 151 1.80 28.27 4.38
C TRP A 151 0.56 28.86 3.68
N ALA A 152 0.24 28.35 2.49
CA ALA A 152 -0.89 28.77 1.67
C ALA A 152 -2.01 27.71 1.73
N GLN A 153 -2.65 27.61 2.90
CA GLN A 153 -3.64 26.58 3.19
C GLN A 153 -5.07 27.03 2.89
N THR A 154 -5.88 26.11 2.35
CA THR A 154 -7.31 26.31 2.09
C THR A 154 -8.01 24.95 1.97
N ASP A 155 -9.27 24.87 2.36
CA ASP A 155 -10.08 23.67 2.22
C ASP A 155 -10.82 23.57 0.90
N ALA A 156 -10.76 24.60 0.04
CA ALA A 156 -11.58 24.71 -1.17
C ALA A 156 -10.99 23.95 -2.38
N VAL A 157 -9.76 23.44 -2.28
CA VAL A 157 -9.06 22.76 -3.37
C VAL A 157 -8.22 21.59 -2.86
N ALA A 158 -7.89 20.68 -3.77
CA ALA A 158 -6.87 19.68 -3.55
C ALA A 158 -5.49 20.33 -3.32
N PRO A 159 -4.61 19.72 -2.50
CA PRO A 159 -3.28 20.23 -2.26
C PRO A 159 -2.36 20.03 -3.47
N SER A 160 -1.33 20.86 -3.57
CA SER A 160 -0.23 20.67 -4.52
C SER A 160 1.05 20.18 -3.83
N TYR A 161 1.17 20.38 -2.53
CA TYR A 161 2.31 19.98 -1.72
C TYR A 161 1.88 19.43 -0.36
N VAL A 162 2.64 18.49 0.17
CA VAL A 162 2.76 18.27 1.61
C VAL A 162 3.80 19.26 2.13
N PHE A 163 3.41 20.09 3.08
CA PHE A 163 4.28 21.13 3.63
C PHE A 163 5.21 20.56 4.72
N ASN A 164 4.62 19.92 5.72
CA ASN A 164 5.30 19.19 6.79
C ASN A 164 4.33 18.17 7.41
N GLY A 165 4.74 17.46 8.46
CA GLY A 165 3.86 16.52 9.16
C GLY A 165 3.18 17.10 10.40
N TRP A 166 2.15 16.41 10.89
CA TRP A 166 1.42 16.77 12.12
C TRP A 166 1.40 15.64 13.15
N ARG A 167 0.99 14.44 12.70
CA ARG A 167 0.88 13.26 13.57
C ARG A 167 1.23 11.96 12.87
N SER A 168 1.51 10.95 13.69
CA SER A 168 1.57 9.53 13.37
C SER A 168 1.03 8.77 14.57
N GLY A 169 -0.11 8.11 14.41
CA GLY A 169 -0.84 7.48 15.51
C GLY A 169 -1.08 8.47 16.66
N ALA A 170 -0.70 8.06 17.88
CA ALA A 170 -0.79 8.90 19.08
C ALA A 170 0.36 9.91 19.23
N ASN A 171 1.33 9.91 18.31
CA ASN A 171 2.43 10.87 18.29
C ASN A 171 1.97 12.14 17.57
N VAL A 172 1.67 13.18 18.35
CA VAL A 172 1.16 14.48 17.90
C VAL A 172 2.20 15.58 18.09
N TRP A 173 1.99 16.75 17.48
CA TRP A 173 2.92 17.90 17.55
C TRP A 173 4.31 17.59 17.00
N ILE A 174 4.41 16.66 16.05
CA ILE A 174 5.67 16.27 15.39
C ILE A 174 5.92 17.12 14.14
N TYR A 175 5.55 18.41 14.21
CA TYR A 175 5.78 19.38 13.16
C TYR A 175 7.28 19.57 12.93
N ASP A 176 7.67 19.66 11.66
CA ASP A 176 9.06 19.83 11.21
C ASP A 176 10.09 18.84 11.78
N ASN A 177 9.63 17.73 12.35
CA ASN A 177 10.49 16.78 13.01
C ASN A 177 11.29 15.98 11.97
N THR A 178 12.60 15.87 12.16
CA THR A 178 13.48 15.14 11.22
C THR A 178 13.69 13.67 11.58
N ASP A 179 13.19 13.24 12.73
CA ASP A 179 13.17 11.85 13.18
C ASP A 179 11.93 11.09 12.69
N TRP A 180 10.86 11.80 12.32
CA TRP A 180 9.68 11.21 11.69
C TRP A 180 9.77 11.27 10.16
N THR A 181 9.42 10.15 9.53
CA THR A 181 9.46 9.97 8.08
C THR A 181 8.08 9.61 7.56
N ARG A 182 7.60 10.35 6.55
CA ARG A 182 6.46 9.98 5.72
C ARG A 182 6.90 8.92 4.73
N VAL A 183 6.13 7.86 4.61
CA VAL A 183 6.38 6.78 3.65
C VAL A 183 5.15 6.57 2.78
N VAL A 184 5.40 6.36 1.48
CA VAL A 184 4.37 5.99 0.51
C VAL A 184 4.84 4.75 -0.22
N PHE A 185 4.00 3.72 -0.18
CA PHE A 185 4.20 2.49 -0.91
C PHE A 185 3.15 2.33 -2.01
N THR A 186 3.46 1.49 -2.98
CA THR A 186 2.58 1.15 -4.09
C THR A 186 2.49 -0.35 -4.35
N ALA A 187 1.36 -0.76 -4.91
CA ALA A 187 1.16 -2.06 -5.53
C ALA A 187 0.27 -1.92 -6.79
N SER A 188 0.51 -2.75 -7.81
CA SER A 188 -0.29 -2.76 -9.04
C SER A 188 -1.30 -3.90 -9.09
N ASP A 189 -1.06 -4.99 -8.37
CA ASP A 189 -1.95 -6.14 -8.29
C ASP A 189 -2.07 -6.57 -6.82
N LEU A 190 -3.29 -6.58 -6.27
CA LEU A 190 -3.56 -7.19 -4.98
C LEU A 190 -3.87 -8.68 -5.15
N ALA A 191 -3.45 -9.48 -4.17
CA ALA A 191 -3.90 -10.85 -4.08
C ALA A 191 -5.39 -10.83 -3.82
N ASP A 192 -6.16 -11.31 -4.78
CA ASP A 192 -7.51 -11.73 -4.47
C ASP A 192 -7.39 -12.84 -3.40
N PRO A 193 -7.97 -12.69 -2.20
CA PRO A 193 -7.97 -13.76 -1.21
C PRO A 193 -8.59 -15.07 -1.75
N ALA A 194 -9.37 -15.01 -2.83
CA ALA A 194 -9.87 -16.19 -3.55
C ALA A 194 -8.89 -16.79 -4.57
N SER A 195 -7.82 -16.09 -5.00
CA SER A 195 -6.86 -16.57 -6.00
C SER A 195 -5.63 -17.25 -5.40
N GLN A 196 -5.53 -17.35 -4.07
CA GLN A 196 -4.47 -18.08 -3.35
C GLN A 196 -4.69 -19.61 -3.38
N VAL A 197 -5.37 -20.16 -4.38
CA VAL A 197 -5.34 -21.60 -4.67
C VAL A 197 -4.13 -21.86 -5.56
N PRO A 198 -3.04 -22.46 -5.05
CA PRO A 198 -1.97 -22.90 -5.91
C PRO A 198 -2.53 -24.06 -6.74
N GLU A 199 -2.70 -23.88 -8.04
CA GLU A 199 -2.87 -25.01 -8.96
C GLU A 199 -1.55 -25.41 -9.63
N PRO A 200 -0.55 -26.00 -8.93
CA PRO A 200 0.44 -26.83 -9.59
C PRO A 200 0.06 -28.31 -9.59
N ALA A 201 -0.85 -28.76 -8.72
CA ALA A 201 -1.21 -30.18 -8.58
C ALA A 201 -2.31 -30.63 -9.55
N SER A 202 -3.34 -29.82 -9.78
CA SER A 202 -4.51 -30.18 -10.61
C SER A 202 -4.12 -30.44 -12.07
N LEU A 203 -3.35 -29.52 -12.67
CA LEU A 203 -2.86 -29.65 -14.05
C LEU A 203 -1.83 -30.77 -14.21
N GLY A 204 -0.98 -30.98 -13.20
CA GLY A 204 -0.03 -32.10 -13.15
C GLY A 204 -0.73 -33.46 -13.13
N LEU A 205 -1.81 -33.60 -12.35
CA LEU A 205 -2.60 -34.83 -12.27
C LEU A 205 -3.41 -35.11 -13.54
N VAL A 206 -3.97 -34.07 -14.18
CA VAL A 206 -4.65 -34.21 -15.48
C VAL A 206 -3.65 -34.61 -16.57
N GLY A 207 -2.47 -33.98 -16.61
CA GLY A 207 -1.39 -34.33 -17.53
C GLY A 207 -0.88 -35.77 -17.35
N LEU A 208 -0.67 -36.20 -16.09
CA LEU A 208 -0.28 -37.57 -15.76
C LEU A 208 -1.37 -38.59 -16.09
N GLY A 209 -2.65 -38.25 -15.86
CA GLY A 209 -3.80 -39.09 -16.20
C GLY A 209 -3.93 -39.32 -17.71
N LEU A 210 -3.75 -38.27 -18.51
CA LEU A 210 -3.78 -38.37 -19.98
C LEU A 210 -2.57 -39.15 -20.53
N ALA A 211 -1.39 -38.97 -19.96
CA ALA A 211 -0.20 -39.74 -20.32
C ALA A 211 -0.35 -41.24 -19.98
N ALA A 212 -0.92 -41.57 -18.81
CA ALA A 212 -1.22 -42.94 -18.42
C ALA A 212 -2.26 -43.61 -19.35
N LEU A 213 -3.29 -42.88 -19.78
CA LEU A 213 -4.26 -43.35 -20.77
C LEU A 213 -3.62 -43.61 -22.15
N ALA A 214 -2.74 -42.72 -22.60
CA ALA A 214 -2.03 -42.88 -23.87
C ALA A 214 -1.08 -44.08 -23.85
N MET A 215 -0.39 -44.33 -22.73
CA MET A 215 0.47 -45.51 -22.58
C MET A 215 -0.32 -46.82 -22.48
N ARG A 216 -1.50 -46.82 -21.85
CA ARG A 216 -2.37 -48.01 -21.77
C ARG A 216 -2.88 -48.45 -23.13
N ARG A 217 -3.15 -47.52 -24.06
CA ARG A 217 -3.58 -47.85 -25.44
C ARG A 217 -2.48 -48.51 -26.28
N ARG A 218 -1.20 -48.27 -25.99
CA ARG A 218 -0.08 -48.84 -26.75
C ARG A 218 0.24 -50.30 -26.42
N LYS A 219 -0.22 -50.81 -25.28
CA LYS A 219 0.04 -52.19 -24.83
C LYS A 219 -0.99 -53.21 -25.31
N SER A 220 -1.99 -52.76 -26.08
CA SER A 220 -3.12 -53.56 -26.59
C SER A 220 -3.03 -53.84 -28.10
N ARG A 221 -1.85 -53.69 -28.71
CA ARG A 221 -1.57 -54.09 -30.09
C ARG A 221 -0.35 -54.99 -30.13
#